data_AF-A0A920JYJ0-F1
#
_entry.id   AF-A0A920JYJ0-F1
#
_cell.length_a   1.000
_cell.length_b   1.000
_cell.length_c   1.000
_cell.angle_alpha   90.00
_cell.angle_beta   90.00
_cell.angle_gamma   90.00
#
_symmetry.space_group_name_H-M   'P 1'
#
loop_
_entity.id
_entity.type
_entity.pdbx_description
1 polymer ?
#
loop_
_entity_poly.entity_id
_entity_poly.type
_entity_poly.pdbx_seq_one_letter_code
_entity_poly.pdbx_strand_id
1 'polypeptide(L)'
;MEKSKVDINILGQDVSVMCTDDEKRILLKSRDRIVAEAEKVKEQTKNVGHDYFLVLVLLNIAGSDIKNQIKLDELSSVEKSLDIINEKIEEALK
;
A
#
# COMPACT_ATOMS: atom_id res chain seq x y z
N MET A 1 -13.08 -19.24 11.90
CA MET A 1 -12.00 -18.44 12.51
C MET A 1 -12.66 -17.49 13.50
N GLU A 2 -12.17 -17.47 14.73
CA GLU A 2 -12.72 -16.63 15.80
C GLU A 2 -12.33 -15.16 15.54
N LYS A 3 -13.27 -14.24 15.75
CA LYS A 3 -13.02 -12.79 15.62
C LYS A 3 -12.93 -12.19 17.00
N SER A 4 -11.92 -11.36 17.23
CA SER A 4 -11.76 -10.59 18.45
C SER A 4 -11.94 -9.10 18.17
N LYS A 5 -12.34 -8.35 19.20
CA LYS A 5 -12.42 -6.89 19.14
C LYS A 5 -11.01 -6.33 19.28
N VAL A 6 -10.61 -5.47 18.35
CA VAL A 6 -9.33 -4.76 18.37
C VAL A 6 -9.60 -3.27 18.32
N ASP A 7 -9.13 -2.57 19.35
CA ASP A 7 -9.22 -1.12 19.45
C ASP A 7 -7.90 -0.49 18.96
N ILE A 8 -8.00 0.50 18.09
CA ILE A 8 -6.87 1.24 17.52
C ILE A 8 -7.14 2.74 17.54
N ASN A 9 -6.08 3.53 17.65
CA ASN A 9 -6.14 4.97 17.42
C ASN A 9 -5.49 5.29 16.06
N ILE A 10 -6.19 6.04 15.21
CA ILE A 10 -5.67 6.56 13.95
C ILE A 10 -5.83 8.08 14.00
N LEU A 11 -4.71 8.80 14.08
CA LEU A 11 -4.68 10.27 14.01
C LEU A 11 -5.61 10.96 15.03
N GLY A 12 -5.71 10.40 16.25
CA GLY A 12 -6.57 10.92 17.31
C GLY A 12 -8.00 10.40 17.29
N GLN A 13 -8.36 9.55 16.33
CA GLN A 13 -9.66 8.89 16.26
C GLN A 13 -9.55 7.45 16.77
N ASP A 14 -10.32 7.11 17.81
CA ASP A 14 -10.41 5.75 18.32
C ASP A 14 -11.43 4.94 17.50
N VAL A 15 -11.00 3.77 17.03
CA VAL A 15 -11.79 2.88 16.18
C VAL A 15 -11.72 1.46 16.75
N SER A 16 -12.87 0.82 16.86
CA SER A 16 -13.00 -0.59 17.22
C SER A 16 -13.32 -1.43 16.00
N VAL A 17 -12.52 -2.46 15.72
CA VAL A 17 -12.72 -3.37 14.58
C VAL A 17 -12.81 -4.81 15.07
N MET A 18 -13.79 -5.56 14.56
CA MET A 18 -13.88 -7.01 14.78
C MET A 18 -13.10 -7.75 13.69
N CYS A 19 -12.01 -8.41 14.05
CA CYS A 19 -11.15 -9.08 13.09
C CYS A 19 -10.57 -10.39 13.63
N THR A 20 -10.15 -11.27 12.73
CA THR A 20 -9.34 -12.45 13.04
C THR A 20 -7.90 -12.05 13.36
N ASP A 21 -7.09 -12.96 13.90
CA ASP A 21 -5.69 -12.66 14.24
C ASP A 21 -4.83 -12.26 13.03
N ASP A 22 -5.09 -12.87 11.87
CA ASP A 22 -4.41 -12.50 10.61
C ASP A 22 -4.80 -11.10 10.14
N GLU A 23 -6.10 -10.80 10.18
CA GLU A 23 -6.63 -9.47 9.84
C GLU A 23 -6.16 -8.40 10.83
N LYS A 24 -5.99 -8.73 12.12
CA LYS A 24 -5.44 -7.83 13.14
C LYS A 24 -4.05 -7.35 12.77
N ARG A 25 -3.19 -8.26 12.28
CA ARG A 25 -1.83 -7.89 11.82
C ARG A 25 -1.89 -6.93 10.63
N ILE A 26 -2.81 -7.15 9.70
CA ILE A 26 -3.02 -6.25 8.55
C ILE A 26 -3.53 -4.89 9.04
N LEU A 27 -4.53 -4.87 9.92
CA LEU A 27 -5.11 -3.66 10.51
C LEU A 27 -4.06 -2.77 11.18
N LEU A 28 -3.20 -3.36 12.02
CA LEU A 28 -2.14 -2.63 12.71
C LEU A 28 -1.12 -2.04 11.72
N LYS A 29 -0.74 -2.79 10.69
CA LYS A 29 0.14 -2.28 9.62
C LYS A 29 -0.52 -1.16 8.81
N SER A 30 -1.82 -1.27 8.53
CA SER A 30 -2.58 -0.22 7.84
C SER A 30 -2.63 1.06 8.66
N ARG A 31 -2.88 0.97 9.98
CA ARG A 31 -2.79 2.10 10.90
C ARG A 31 -1.42 2.76 10.83
N ASP A 32 -0.36 1.98 10.96
CA ASP A 32 1.02 2.51 10.97
C ASP A 32 1.35 3.20 9.64
N ARG A 33 0.89 2.64 8.52
CA ARG A 33 1.04 3.24 7.18
C ARG A 33 0.33 4.60 7.08
N ILE A 34 -0.90 4.70 7.59
CA ILE A 34 -1.66 5.96 7.61
C ILE A 34 -0.93 7.01 8.45
N VAL A 35 -0.47 6.65 9.65
CA VAL A 35 0.24 7.57 10.56
C VAL A 35 1.56 8.05 9.94
N ALA A 36 2.32 7.13 9.32
CA ALA A 36 3.57 7.49 8.66
C ALA A 36 3.35 8.46 7.49
N GLU A 37 2.30 8.26 6.69
CA GLU A 37 1.99 9.16 5.57
C GLU A 37 1.45 10.51 6.06
N ALA A 38 0.63 10.50 7.10
CA ALA A 38 0.15 11.70 7.77
C ALA A 38 1.28 12.61 8.25
N GLU A 39 2.32 12.06 8.88
CA GLU A 39 3.48 12.87 9.32
C GLU A 39 4.27 13.47 8.14
N LYS A 40 4.36 12.78 6.99
CA LYS A 40 5.04 13.34 5.80
C LYS A 40 4.30 14.54 5.21
N VAL A 41 2.97 14.53 5.23
CA VAL A 41 2.16 15.58 4.59
C VAL A 41 1.71 16.67 5.55
N LYS A 42 1.87 16.48 6.87
CA LYS A 42 1.49 17.41 7.94
C LYS A 42 2.05 18.82 7.73
N GLU A 43 3.30 18.94 7.30
CA GLU A 43 3.91 20.26 7.06
C GLU A 43 3.34 20.97 5.83
N GLN A 44 3.00 20.20 4.80
CA GLN A 44 2.41 20.69 3.55
C GLN A 44 0.95 21.12 3.73
N THR A 45 0.34 20.70 4.84
CA THR A 45 -1.08 20.85 5.14
C THR A 45 -1.35 21.65 6.43
N LYS A 46 -0.38 22.46 6.88
CA LYS A 46 -0.49 23.26 8.12
C LYS A 46 -1.74 24.17 8.20
N ASN A 47 -2.33 24.55 7.06
CA ASN A 47 -3.45 25.50 6.97
C ASN A 47 -4.74 24.92 6.39
N VAL A 48 -4.88 23.59 6.32
CA VAL A 48 -6.09 22.94 5.79
C VAL A 48 -6.85 22.21 6.89
N GLY A 49 -8.15 22.02 6.69
CA GLY A 49 -9.01 21.28 7.63
C GLY A 49 -8.62 19.80 7.71
N HIS A 50 -8.97 19.17 8.83
CA HIS A 50 -8.65 17.77 9.12
C HIS A 50 -9.18 16.80 8.03
N ASP A 51 -10.39 17.03 7.52
CA ASP A 51 -10.99 16.17 6.50
C ASP A 51 -10.18 16.20 5.19
N TYR A 52 -9.78 17.39 4.74
CA TYR A 52 -8.94 17.54 3.55
C TYR A 52 -7.56 16.90 3.77
N PHE A 53 -6.97 17.09 4.94
CA PHE A 53 -5.72 16.43 5.32
C PHE A 53 -5.83 14.90 5.23
N LEU A 54 -6.90 14.32 5.77
CA LEU A 54 -7.12 12.87 5.72
C LEU A 54 -7.32 12.37 4.28
N VAL A 55 -8.07 13.11 3.46
CA VAL A 55 -8.22 12.79 2.03
C VAL A 55 -6.87 12.80 1.32
N LEU A 56 -6.00 13.77 1.60
CA LEU A 56 -4.67 13.82 1.00
C LEU A 56 -3.80 12.62 1.42
N VAL A 57 -3.84 12.24 2.69
CA VAL A 57 -3.15 11.04 3.21
C VAL A 57 -3.60 9.78 2.46
N LEU A 58 -4.92 9.60 2.31
CA LEU A 58 -5.50 8.46 1.60
C LEU A 58 -5.14 8.47 0.10
N LEU A 59 -5.16 9.64 -0.54
CA LEU A 59 -4.75 9.81 -1.95
C LEU A 59 -3.28 9.43 -2.16
N ASN A 60 -2.38 9.84 -1.27
CA ASN A 60 -0.96 9.48 -1.37
C ASN A 60 -0.74 7.97 -1.20
N ILE A 61 -1.45 7.33 -0.26
CA ILE A 61 -1.41 5.88 -0.07
C ILE A 61 -1.87 5.16 -1.35
N ALA A 62 -3.05 5.52 -1.87
CA ALA A 62 -3.59 4.94 -3.10
C ALA A 62 -2.67 5.18 -4.31
N GLY A 63 -2.13 6.39 -4.45
CA GLY A 63 -1.17 6.74 -5.50
C GLY A 63 0.12 5.92 -5.41
N SER A 64 0.62 5.66 -4.20
CA SER A 64 1.77 4.77 -4.00
C SER A 64 1.48 3.33 -4.42
N ASP A 65 0.28 2.82 -4.15
CA ASP A 65 -0.11 1.46 -4.53
C ASP A 65 -0.24 1.32 -6.05
N ILE A 66 -0.88 2.29 -6.70
CA ILE A 66 -0.97 2.37 -8.17
C ILE A 66 0.43 2.45 -8.80
N LYS A 67 1.31 3.29 -8.26
CA LYS A 67 2.70 3.40 -8.74
C LYS A 67 3.46 2.09 -8.63
N ASN A 68 3.25 1.33 -7.55
CA ASN A 68 3.87 0.03 -7.38
C ASN A 68 3.30 -1.01 -8.36
N GLN A 69 1.99 -0.99 -8.63
CA GLN A 69 1.36 -1.85 -9.64
C GLN A 69 1.92 -1.58 -11.04
N ILE A 70 2.02 -0.31 -11.45
CA ILE A 70 2.62 0.06 -12.74
C ILE A 70 4.04 -0.51 -12.88
N LYS A 71 4.86 -0.40 -11.82
CA LYS A 71 6.23 -0.97 -11.83
C LYS A 71 6.25 -2.50 -11.95
N LEU A 72 5.28 -3.19 -11.34
CA LEU A 72 5.17 -4.65 -11.46
C LEU A 72 4.76 -5.05 -12.88
N ASP A 73 3.86 -4.31 -13.50
CA ASP A 73 3.46 -4.54 -14.90
C ASP A 73 4.62 -4.30 -15.87
N GLU A 74 5.41 -3.25 -15.63
CA GLU A 74 6.66 -2.99 -16.36
C GLU A 74 7.66 -4.14 -16.22
N LEU A 75 7.85 -4.67 -15.00
CA LEU A 75 8.73 -5.82 -14.77
C LEU A 75 8.24 -7.09 -15.49
N SER A 76 6.94 -7.36 -15.50
CA SER A 76 6.38 -8.50 -16.25
C SER A 76 6.67 -8.41 -17.75
N SER A 77 6.73 -7.20 -18.31
CA SER A 77 7.11 -7.01 -19.72
C SER A 77 8.59 -7.34 -19.98
N VAL A 78 9.46 -7.08 -19.01
CA VAL A 78 10.89 -7.44 -19.07
C VAL A 78 11.06 -8.95 -18.96
N GLU A 79 10.34 -9.61 -18.05
CA GLU A 79 10.35 -11.07 -17.92
C GLU A 79 9.98 -11.76 -19.23
N LYS A 80 8.90 -11.33 -19.89
CA LYS A 80 8.52 -11.85 -21.22
C LYS A 80 9.60 -11.63 -22.27
N SER A 81 10.30 -10.50 -22.21
CA SER A 81 11.39 -10.20 -23.15
C SER A 81 12.57 -11.14 -22.93
N LEU A 82 12.87 -11.48 -21.67
CA LEU A 82 13.90 -12.47 -21.32
C LEU A 82 13.53 -13.87 -21.80
N ASP A 83 12.28 -14.28 -21.64
CA ASP A 83 11.80 -15.58 -22.14
C ASP A 83 11.99 -15.69 -23.66
N ILE A 84 11.60 -14.66 -24.42
CA ILE A 84 11.78 -14.62 -25.88
C ILE A 84 13.27 -14.67 -26.27
N ILE A 85 14.15 -13.99 -25.53
CA ILE A 85 15.59 -14.06 -25.78
C ILE A 85 16.12 -15.47 -25.53
N ASN A 86 15.68 -16.11 -24.44
CA ASN A 86 16.10 -17.47 -24.10
C ASN A 86 15.65 -18.48 -25.17
N GLU A 87 14.40 -18.39 -25.65
CA GLU A 87 13.90 -19.21 -26.75
C GLU A 87 14.77 -19.06 -28.01
N LYS A 88 15.14 -17.83 -28.39
CA LYS A 88 16.00 -17.59 -29.56
C LYS A 88 17.41 -18.14 -29.40
N ILE A 89 17.97 -18.10 -28.19
CA ILE A 89 19.27 -18.70 -27.89
C ILE A 89 19.18 -20.22 -28.03
N GLU A 90 18.14 -20.84 -27.49
CA GLU A 90 17.91 -22.28 -27.62
C GLU A 90 17.70 -22.72 -29.07
N GLU A 91 17.01 -21.93 -29.89
CA GLU A 91 16.88 -22.17 -31.33
C GLU A 91 18.22 -22.07 -32.06
N ALA A 92 19.06 -21.08 -31.72
CA ALA A 92 20.35 -20.87 -32.39
C ALA A 92 21.43 -21.91 -32.00
N LEU A 93 21.27 -22.55 -30.84
CA LEU A 93 22.18 -23.60 -30.35
C LEU A 93 21.78 -25.01 -30.79
N LYS A 94 20.63 -25.18 -31.45
CA LYS A 94 20.22 -26.43 -32.11
C LYS A 94 20.80 -26.55 -33.51
#